data_AF-A0A165XVD3-F1
#
_entry.id   AF-A0A165XVD3-F1
#
_cell.length_a   1.000
_cell.length_b   1.000
_cell.length_c   1.000
_cell.angle_alpha   90.00
_cell.angle_beta   90.00
_cell.angle_gamma   90.00
#
_symmetry.space_group_name_H-M   'P 1'
#
loop_
_entity.id
_entity.type
_entity.pdbx_description
1 polymer ?
#
loop_
_entity_poly.entity_id
_entity_poly.type
_entity_poly.pdbx_seq_one_letter_code
_entity_poly.pdbx_strand_id
1 'polypeptide(L)' 'VRAQGIRAKRRRLVAAMRRVDPVGLQLRRRNIIQRQDFRTRRPNSLWSMDGHHKLILWGIVIHGFIDAYCRTV' A
#
# COMPACT_ATOMS: atom_id res chain seq x y z
N VAL A 1 5.00 3.05 18.60
CA VAL A 1 6.42 3.46 18.79
C VAL A 1 6.60 4.98 18.87
N ARG A 2 6.15 5.78 17.88
CA ARG A 2 6.16 7.26 18.03
C ARG A 2 5.21 7.78 19.13
N ALA A 3 4.09 7.09 19.36
CA ALA A 3 3.12 7.44 20.41
C ALA A 3 3.62 7.26 21.86
N GLN A 4 4.77 6.61 22.07
CA GLN A 4 5.36 6.36 23.41
C GLN A 4 6.62 7.22 23.66
N GLY A 5 6.89 8.25 22.85
CA GLY A 5 8.06 9.11 23.01
C GLY A 5 9.40 8.47 22.57
N ILE A 6 9.41 7.20 22.16
CA ILE A 6 10.63 6.48 21.77
C ILE A 6 11.07 6.91 20.36
N ARG A 7 12.13 7.71 20.28
CA ARG A 7 12.80 8.10 19.03
C ARG A 7 13.94 7.16 18.68
N ALA A 8 13.60 6.01 18.09
CA ALA A 8 14.58 5.11 17.48
C ALA A 8 14.72 5.37 15.97
N LYS A 9 15.96 5.55 15.48
CA LYS A 9 16.22 5.67 14.04
C LYS A 9 15.83 4.36 13.35
N ARG A 10 15.07 4.43 12.23
CA ARG A 10 14.61 3.26 11.46
C ARG A 10 15.72 2.24 11.17
N ARG A 11 16.92 2.73 10.80
CA ARG A 11 18.10 1.87 10.56
C ARG A 11 18.45 0.96 11.75
N ARG A 12 18.36 1.49 12.98
CA ARG A 12 18.68 0.75 14.22
C ARG A 12 17.63 -0.32 14.49
N LEU A 13 16.35 0.00 14.30
CA LEU A 13 15.24 -0.94 14.43
C LEU A 13 15.38 -2.10 13.44
N VAL A 14 15.66 -1.82 12.17
CA VAL A 14 15.86 -2.86 11.15
C VAL A 14 17.09 -3.73 11.45
N ALA A 15 18.19 -3.13 11.90
CA ALA A 15 19.39 -3.88 12.30
C ALA A 15 19.12 -4.79 13.51
N ALA A 16 18.39 -4.31 14.51
CA ALA A 16 17.99 -5.12 15.66
C ALA A 16 17.06 -6.28 15.23
N MET A 17 16.05 -6.01 14.39
CA MET A 17 15.17 -7.03 13.85
C MET A 17 15.92 -8.11 13.05
N ARG A 18 16.94 -7.73 12.26
CA ARG A 18 17.79 -8.73 11.57
C ARG A 18 18.53 -9.67 12.51
N ARG A 19 18.93 -9.19 13.69
CA ARG A 19 19.66 -10.01 14.67
C ARG A 19 18.73 -10.93 15.46
N VAL A 20 17.55 -10.43 15.81
CA VAL A 20 16.59 -11.18 16.65
C VAL A 20 15.74 -12.14 15.82
N ASP A 21 15.29 -11.72 14.63
CA ASP A 21 14.38 -12.48 13.78
C ASP A 21 14.65 -12.20 12.28
N PRO A 22 15.71 -12.79 11.71
CA PRO A 22 16.03 -12.62 10.29
C PRO A 22 14.96 -13.23 9.37
N VAL A 23 14.35 -14.35 9.79
CA VAL A 23 13.36 -15.09 9.00
C VAL A 23 12.04 -14.32 8.92
N GLY A 24 11.51 -13.85 10.05
CA GLY A 24 10.30 -13.04 10.07
C GLY A 24 10.47 -11.68 9.39
N LEU A 25 11.68 -11.10 9.42
CA LEU A 25 11.98 -9.91 8.61
C LEU A 25 11.91 -10.21 7.10
N GLN A 26 12.42 -11.35 6.64
CA GLN A 26 12.34 -11.77 5.25
C GLN A 26 10.91 -12.05 4.81
N LEU A 27 10.12 -12.75 5.63
CA LEU A 27 8.71 -13.01 5.38
C LEU A 27 7.91 -11.70 5.28
N ARG A 28 8.14 -10.76 6.20
CA ARG A 28 7.52 -9.43 6.14
C ARG A 28 7.91 -8.67 4.88
N ARG A 29 9.16 -8.74 4.43
CA ARG A 29 9.59 -8.11 3.18
C ARG A 29 8.93 -8.74 1.95
N ARG A 30 8.73 -10.05 1.95
CA ARG A 30 8.03 -10.78 0.87
C ARG A 30 6.55 -10.40 0.77
N ASN A 31 5.90 -10.15 1.90
CA ASN A 31 4.48 -9.78 1.96
C ASN A 31 4.21 -8.29 1.73
N ILE A 32 5.22 -7.48 1.42
CA ILE A 32 4.98 -6.11 0.96
C ILE A 32 4.50 -6.22 -0.48
N ILE A 33 3.19 -6.06 -0.68
CA ILE A 33 2.62 -5.81 -2.00
C ILE A 33 3.39 -4.63 -2.58
N GLN A 34 4.20 -4.90 -3.61
CA GLN A 34 4.87 -3.83 -4.33
C GLN A 34 3.77 -3.03 -5.01
N ARG A 35 3.57 -1.79 -4.56
CA ARG A 35 2.71 -0.86 -5.28
C ARG A 35 3.31 -0.69 -6.66
N GLN A 36 2.65 -1.25 -7.66
CA GLN A 36 3.07 -1.10 -9.04
C GLN A 36 2.70 0.31 -9.48
N ASP A 37 3.70 1.06 -9.93
CA ASP A 37 3.45 2.33 -10.62
C ASP A 37 2.84 1.99 -11.98
N PHE A 38 1.52 2.08 -12.09
CA PHE A 38 0.82 1.95 -13.36
C PHE A 38 1.15 3.17 -14.24
N ARG A 39 2.23 3.06 -15.01
CA ARG A 39 2.58 4.02 -16.07
C ARG A 39 2.16 3.44 -17.40
N THR A 40 1.06 3.93 -17.93
CA THR A 40 0.64 3.63 -19.29
C THR A 40 1.22 4.63 -20.28
N ARG A 41 1.39 4.21 -21.53
CA ARG A 41 1.94 5.06 -22.59
C ARG A 41 0.89 5.93 -23.29
N ARG A 42 -0.39 5.58 -23.17
CA ARG A 42 -1.51 6.20 -23.90
C ARG A 42 -2.80 6.17 -23.06
N PRO A 43 -3.72 7.14 -23.26
CA PRO A 43 -5.07 7.07 -22.70
C PRO A 43 -5.78 5.77 -23.05
N ASN A 44 -6.73 5.35 -22.22
CA ASN A 44 -7.59 4.17 -22.42
C ASN A 44 -6.85 2.82 -22.53
N SER A 45 -5.57 2.73 -22.18
CA SER A 45 -4.81 1.47 -22.26
C SER A 45 -4.85 0.64 -20.98
N LEU A 46 -5.19 1.25 -19.84
CA LEU A 46 -5.41 0.57 -18.56
C LEU A 46 -6.41 1.37 -17.73
N TRP A 47 -7.38 0.68 -17.14
CA TRP A 47 -8.37 1.29 -16.26
C TRP A 47 -8.19 0.76 -14.85
N SER A 48 -8.16 1.66 -13.87
CA SER A 48 -8.17 1.33 -12.45
C SER A 48 -9.60 1.36 -11.95
N MET A 49 -10.03 0.28 -11.29
CA MET A 49 -11.33 0.19 -10.61
C MET A 49 -11.08 0.08 -9.11
N ASP A 50 -11.78 0.87 -8.31
CA ASP A 50 -11.74 0.76 -6.85
C ASP A 50 -13.13 0.84 -6.22
N GLY A 51 -13.30 0.13 -5.11
CA GLY A 51 -14.54 0.05 -4.35
C GLY A 51 -14.45 0.88 -3.08
N HIS A 52 -15.38 1.83 -2.91
CA HIS A 52 -15.54 2.60 -1.69
C HIS A 52 -16.61 2.00 -0.78
N HIS A 53 -16.16 1.32 0.29
CA HIS A 53 -17.02 0.51 1.16
C HIS A 53 -17.44 1.21 2.45
N LYS A 54 -17.22 2.53 2.62
CA LYS A 54 -17.54 3.23 3.88
C LYS A 54 -19.03 3.18 4.25
N LEU A 55 -19.91 3.05 3.25
CA LEU A 55 -21.36 3.01 3.43
C LEU A 55 -21.93 1.58 3.39
N ILE A 56 -21.09 0.56 3.47
CA ILE A 56 -21.53 -0.83 3.34
C ILE A 56 -22.53 -1.25 4.42
N LEU A 57 -22.45 -0.65 5.62
CA LEU A 57 -23.42 -0.86 6.71
C LEU A 57 -24.85 -0.40 6.35
N TRP A 58 -24.97 0.48 5.35
CA TRP A 58 -26.23 0.99 4.82
C TRP A 58 -26.60 0.30 3.49
N GLY A 59 -25.88 -0.75 3.11
CA GLY A 59 -26.07 -1.46 1.84
C GLY A 59 -25.52 -0.73 0.61
N ILE A 60 -24.74 0.34 0.78
CA ILE A 60 -24.23 1.15 -0.34
C ILE A 60 -22.73 0.92 -0.52
N VAL A 61 -22.34 0.57 -1.74
CA VAL A 61 -20.94 0.49 -2.18
C VAL A 61 -20.79 1.29 -3.46
N ILE A 62 -19.83 2.22 -3.48
CA ILE A 62 -19.56 3.07 -4.64
C ILE A 62 -18.35 2.51 -5.38
N HIS A 63 -18.48 2.23 -6.67
CA HIS A 63 -17.37 1.79 -7.50
C HIS A 63 -16.95 2.94 -8.42
N GLY A 64 -15.67 3.29 -8.38
CA GLY A 64 -15.07 4.29 -9.26
C GLY A 64 -14.16 3.64 -10.30
N PHE A 65 -14.20 4.16 -11.53
CA PHE A 65 -13.33 3.75 -12.62
C PHE A 65 -12.57 4.95 -13.13
N ILE A 66 -11.26 4.81 -13.31
CA ILE A 66 -10.38 5.90 -13.72
C ILE A 66 -9.39 5.36 -14.76
N ASP A 67 -9.17 6.08 -15.86
CA ASP A 67 -8.07 5.76 -16.77
C ASP A 67 -6.72 6.00 -16.07
N ALA A 68 -5.90 4.95 -16.01
CA ALA A 68 -4.63 4.98 -15.30
C ALA A 68 -3.61 5.92 -15.95
N TYR A 69 -3.83 6.32 -17.21
CA TYR A 69 -3.01 7.32 -17.90
C TYR A 69 -3.25 8.74 -17.36
N CYS A 70 -4.48 9.26 -17.52
CA CYS A 70 -4.81 10.64 -17.16
C CYS A 70 -5.22 10.81 -15.69
N ARG A 71 -5.61 9.73 -15.01
CA ARG A 71 -6.11 9.72 -13.62
C ARG A 71 -7.30 10.64 -13.37
N THR A 72 -8.07 10.94 -14.42
CA THR A 72 -9.29 11.75 -14.35
C THR A 72 -10.51 10.85 -14.20
N VAL A 73 -11.43 11.27 -13.32
CA VAL A 73 -12.78 10.69 -13.15
C VAL A 73 -13.72 11.37 -14.11
#